data_AF-A0A9E5G2V2-F1
#
_entry.id   AF-A0A9E5G2V2-F1
#
_cell.length_a   1.000
_cell.length_b   1.000
_cell.length_c   1.000
_cell.angle_alpha   90.00
_cell.angle_beta   90.00
_cell.angle_gamma   90.00
#
_symmetry.space_group_name_H-M   'P 1'
#
loop_
_entity.id
_entity.type
_entity.pdbx_description
1 polymer ?
#
loop_
_entity_poly.entity_id
_entity_poly.type
_entity_poly.pdbx_seq_one_letter_code
_entity_poly.pdbx_strand_id
1 'polypeptide(L)'
;AALLKVDPQLGNADALRTLLTKEFAQPVDISTAEFLRMTREVLVGKDGLPLTILVLDEVQIYVRNNLERTREVVEVAEALGKQLDSRLLVVAAGQSALSSDVPEFPWMRARFTITVELSDADVENVTRRVLLAKRPEKIEEVRMTLSSHAGEIARQLSSTAIATRTEDQDILADDYPILPVRRRFWEHVLRAVDPAGTSAMLRSQLQNIHEALRELAESPLGTVVPADIIFDQLQAGMVQQGVLLRELSETIRKQDRLAGRLCGLIFLIRKLPRTSGADCGVRATPEMLADLLVSDLSNDGTKLRKEVPLVLQKLVDEGIILKDGEEYNLQTKESQEWDKEFRNRQTQIGSNESVVHQKRDALLQAALQ
;
A
#
# COMPACT_ATOMS: atom_id res chain seq x y z
N ALA A 1 3.12 -36.78 38.58
CA ALA A 1 2.05 -36.91 39.61
C ALA A 1 0.80 -37.62 39.08
N ALA A 2 0.22 -37.20 37.94
CA ALA A 2 -0.98 -37.85 37.39
C ALA A 2 -0.75 -39.32 36.98
N LEU A 3 0.37 -39.63 36.32
CA LEU A 3 0.72 -41.01 35.90
C LEU A 3 0.91 -41.98 37.08
N LEU A 4 1.53 -41.54 38.17
CA LEU A 4 1.72 -42.33 39.39
C LEU A 4 0.43 -42.61 40.17
N LYS A 5 -0.63 -41.80 39.94
CA LYS A 5 -1.96 -42.07 40.50
C LYS A 5 -2.70 -43.17 39.72
N VAL A 6 -2.35 -43.37 38.45
CA VAL A 6 -3.00 -44.35 37.56
C VAL A 6 -2.27 -45.69 37.64
N ASP A 7 -0.93 -45.69 37.74
CA ASP A 7 -0.14 -46.89 37.96
C ASP A 7 0.94 -46.67 39.03
N PRO A 8 0.70 -47.12 40.27
CA PRO A 8 1.65 -47.00 41.39
C PRO A 8 2.93 -47.83 41.23
N GLN A 9 2.99 -48.78 40.28
CA GLN A 9 4.15 -49.66 40.08
C GLN A 9 5.27 -48.99 39.28
N LEU A 10 5.01 -47.82 38.67
CA LEU A 10 5.96 -47.04 37.87
C LEU A 10 7.09 -46.37 38.68
N GLY A 11 7.20 -46.65 39.99
CA GLY A 11 8.29 -46.20 40.85
C GLY A 11 8.09 -44.79 41.42
N ASN A 12 9.20 -44.11 41.74
CA ASN A 12 9.16 -42.76 42.32
C ASN A 12 9.12 -41.66 41.24
N ALA A 13 8.65 -40.46 41.60
CA ALA A 13 8.44 -39.37 40.65
C ALA A 13 9.71 -38.91 39.91
N ASP A 14 10.87 -38.96 40.58
CA ASP A 14 12.14 -38.54 39.99
C ASP A 14 12.70 -39.58 39.01
N ALA A 15 12.57 -40.88 39.32
CA ALA A 15 12.93 -41.96 38.41
C ALA A 15 12.03 -41.94 37.17
N LEU A 16 10.71 -41.75 37.35
CA LEU A 16 9.77 -41.64 36.24
C LEU A 16 10.06 -40.40 35.38
N ARG A 17 10.37 -39.26 35.99
CA ARG A 17 10.76 -38.05 35.25
C ARG A 17 12.03 -38.29 34.42
N THR A 18 13.03 -38.92 35.01
CA THR A 18 14.29 -39.25 34.33
C THR A 18 14.06 -40.22 33.17
N LEU A 19 13.22 -41.24 33.37
CA LEU A 19 12.86 -42.22 32.36
C LEU A 19 12.08 -41.57 31.21
N LEU A 20 11.07 -40.74 31.51
CA LEU A 20 10.33 -39.97 30.50
C LEU A 20 11.21 -38.98 29.76
N THR A 21 12.17 -38.33 30.43
CA THR A 21 13.11 -37.41 29.78
C THR A 21 14.06 -38.16 28.84
N LYS A 22 14.37 -39.43 29.14
CA LYS A 22 15.23 -40.29 28.33
C LYS A 22 14.47 -40.93 27.16
N GLU A 23 13.25 -41.39 27.38
CA GLU A 23 12.38 -42.01 26.36
C GLU A 23 11.74 -41.00 25.42
N PHE A 24 11.45 -39.79 25.91
CA PHE A 24 10.89 -38.68 25.12
C PHE A 24 11.88 -37.52 25.06
N ALA A 25 13.14 -37.81 24.74
CA ALA A 25 14.10 -36.79 24.43
C ALA A 25 13.57 -35.95 23.25
N GLN A 26 13.53 -34.63 23.40
CA GLN A 26 13.30 -33.71 22.29
C GLN A 26 14.67 -33.33 21.74
N PRO A 27 15.16 -34.02 20.68
CA PRO A 27 16.45 -33.66 20.11
C PRO A 27 16.37 -32.23 19.57
N VAL A 28 17.47 -31.49 19.74
CA VAL A 28 17.59 -30.10 19.28
C VAL A 28 17.64 -30.04 17.74
N ASP A 29 18.05 -31.13 17.10
CA ASP A 29 18.19 -31.26 15.67
C ASP A 29 17.84 -32.70 15.24
N ILE A 30 17.37 -32.86 14.01
CA ILE A 30 16.97 -34.14 13.42
C ILE A 30 17.74 -34.38 12.15
N SER A 31 18.14 -35.64 11.90
CA SER A 31 18.80 -35.98 10.65
C SER A 31 17.84 -35.84 9.46
N THR A 32 18.38 -35.61 8.26
CA THR A 32 17.61 -35.58 7.01
C THR A 32 16.74 -36.83 6.83
N ALA A 33 17.24 -37.99 7.21
CA ALA A 33 16.48 -39.25 7.16
C ALA A 33 15.29 -39.27 8.13
N GLU A 34 15.47 -38.76 9.34
CA GLU A 34 14.38 -38.64 10.32
C GLU A 34 13.35 -37.59 9.87
N PHE A 35 13.80 -36.45 9.34
CA PHE A 35 12.93 -35.43 8.78
C PHE A 35 12.05 -35.99 7.65
N LEU A 36 12.61 -36.77 6.72
CA LEU A 36 11.86 -37.39 5.64
C LEU A 36 10.87 -38.44 6.14
N ARG A 37 11.29 -39.27 7.10
CA ARG A 37 10.41 -40.25 7.73
C ARG A 37 9.23 -39.57 8.40
N MET A 38 9.49 -38.56 9.24
CA MET A 38 8.44 -37.79 9.92
C MET A 38 7.52 -37.08 8.93
N THR A 39 8.08 -36.46 7.89
CA THR A 39 7.31 -35.81 6.83
C THR A 39 6.38 -36.80 6.15
N ARG A 40 6.87 -38.02 5.84
CA ARG A 40 6.04 -39.08 5.27
C ARG A 40 4.97 -39.56 6.25
N GLU A 41 5.32 -39.80 7.50
CA GLU A 41 4.34 -40.24 8.53
C GLU A 41 3.24 -39.21 8.77
N VAL A 42 3.57 -37.92 8.75
CA VAL A 42 2.61 -36.81 8.94
C VAL A 42 1.73 -36.62 7.73
N LEU A 43 2.29 -36.72 6.51
CA LEU A 43 1.55 -36.42 5.28
C LEU A 43 0.81 -37.62 4.69
N VAL A 44 1.21 -38.87 5.00
CA VAL A 44 0.56 -40.06 4.47
C VAL A 44 -0.86 -40.18 5.04
N GLY A 45 -1.84 -40.13 4.14
CA GLY A 45 -3.24 -40.40 4.45
C GLY A 45 -3.61 -41.86 4.18
N LYS A 46 -4.92 -42.16 4.26
CA LYS A 46 -5.47 -43.51 4.02
C LYS A 46 -5.13 -44.06 2.62
N ASP A 47 -4.98 -43.20 1.63
CA ASP A 47 -4.71 -43.54 0.23
C ASP A 47 -3.25 -43.24 -0.20
N GLY A 48 -2.33 -43.13 0.77
CA GLY A 48 -0.92 -42.81 0.54
C GLY A 48 -0.61 -41.32 0.66
N LEU A 49 0.55 -40.90 0.11
CA LEU A 49 0.96 -39.49 0.14
C LEU A 49 0.08 -38.67 -0.84
N PRO A 50 -0.64 -37.63 -0.37
CA PRO A 50 -1.38 -36.73 -1.23
C PRO A 50 -0.42 -35.83 -2.04
N LEU A 51 -0.93 -35.27 -3.13
CA LEU A 51 -0.22 -34.19 -3.83
C LEU A 51 -0.06 -33.01 -2.87
N THR A 52 1.18 -32.71 -2.52
CA THR A 52 1.52 -31.74 -1.48
C THR A 52 2.42 -30.66 -2.07
N ILE A 53 2.12 -29.39 -1.75
CA ILE A 53 2.99 -28.26 -2.08
C ILE A 53 3.59 -27.73 -0.78
N LEU A 54 4.91 -27.70 -0.71
CA LEU A 54 5.66 -27.05 0.36
C LEU A 54 6.14 -25.69 -0.14
N VAL A 55 5.60 -24.62 0.41
CA VAL A 55 5.98 -23.25 0.05
C VAL A 55 6.96 -22.70 1.09
N LEU A 56 8.15 -22.35 0.64
CA LEU A 56 9.16 -21.64 1.42
C LEU A 56 9.14 -20.18 0.99
N ASP A 57 8.53 -19.32 1.81
CA ASP A 57 8.47 -17.89 1.53
C ASP A 57 9.75 -17.18 2.01
N GLU A 58 10.22 -16.22 1.22
CA GLU A 58 11.42 -15.40 1.48
C GLU A 58 12.62 -16.22 2.02
N VAL A 59 13.05 -17.26 1.30
CA VAL A 59 14.12 -18.20 1.71
C VAL A 59 15.40 -17.49 2.16
N GLN A 60 15.70 -16.34 1.58
CA GLN A 60 16.84 -15.51 1.96
C GLN A 60 16.77 -14.98 3.40
N ILE A 61 15.58 -14.83 4.01
CA ILE A 61 15.43 -14.42 5.41
C ILE A 61 15.92 -15.52 6.35
N TYR A 62 15.67 -16.78 5.97
CA TYR A 62 16.12 -17.95 6.73
C TYR A 62 17.64 -18.13 6.61
N VAL A 63 18.15 -18.03 5.38
CA VAL A 63 19.56 -18.24 5.04
C VAL A 63 20.46 -17.10 5.50
N ARG A 64 20.07 -15.84 5.26
CA ARG A 64 20.90 -14.64 5.45
C ARG A 64 22.29 -14.84 4.80
N ASN A 65 23.36 -14.64 5.58
CA ASN A 65 24.75 -14.90 5.17
C ASN A 65 25.32 -16.16 5.88
N ASN A 66 24.47 -17.12 6.27
CA ASN A 66 24.91 -18.33 6.95
C ASN A 66 24.98 -19.52 5.96
N LEU A 67 26.21 -19.93 5.67
CA LEU A 67 26.53 -21.04 4.77
C LEU A 67 25.92 -22.39 5.18
N GLU A 68 25.85 -22.67 6.47
CA GLU A 68 25.31 -23.95 6.98
C GLU A 68 23.81 -24.03 6.69
N ARG A 69 23.07 -22.95 6.92
CA ARG A 69 21.63 -22.88 6.61
C ARG A 69 21.35 -22.98 5.11
N THR A 70 22.19 -22.39 4.26
CA THR A 70 22.07 -22.56 2.81
C THR A 70 22.18 -24.03 2.43
N ARG A 71 23.14 -24.75 3.03
CA ARG A 71 23.36 -26.18 2.76
C ARG A 71 22.20 -27.03 3.26
N GLU A 72 21.68 -26.76 4.45
CA GLU A 72 20.50 -27.45 5.01
C GLU A 72 19.28 -27.33 4.08
N VAL A 73 18.97 -26.12 3.60
CA VAL A 73 17.85 -25.90 2.66
C VAL A 73 18.05 -26.67 1.35
N VAL A 74 19.28 -26.68 0.83
CA VAL A 74 19.64 -27.41 -0.40
C VAL A 74 19.50 -28.91 -0.21
N GLU A 75 19.98 -29.44 0.91
CA GLU A 75 19.92 -30.87 1.24
C GLU A 75 18.47 -31.32 1.42
N VAL A 76 17.68 -30.56 2.17
CA VAL A 76 16.26 -30.86 2.40
C VAL A 76 15.47 -30.77 1.09
N ALA A 77 15.67 -29.74 0.28
CA ALA A 77 14.98 -29.61 -1.01
C ALA A 77 15.32 -30.77 -1.96
N GLU A 78 16.59 -31.19 -2.02
CA GLU A 78 17.01 -32.34 -2.81
C GLU A 78 16.41 -33.65 -2.30
N ALA A 79 16.44 -33.86 -0.98
CA ALA A 79 15.95 -35.08 -0.36
C ALA A 79 14.43 -35.23 -0.55
N LEU A 80 13.68 -34.14 -0.37
CA LEU A 80 12.25 -34.08 -0.63
C LEU A 80 11.91 -34.36 -2.10
N GLY A 81 12.67 -33.78 -3.03
CA GLY A 81 12.47 -33.98 -4.47
C GLY A 81 12.74 -35.41 -4.94
N LYS A 82 13.65 -36.13 -4.28
CA LYS A 82 14.03 -37.51 -4.65
C LYS A 82 13.21 -38.59 -3.94
N GLN A 83 12.85 -38.39 -2.67
CA GLN A 83 12.40 -39.49 -1.79
C GLN A 83 10.89 -39.49 -1.48
N LEU A 84 10.10 -38.60 -2.08
CA LEU A 84 8.65 -38.50 -1.86
C LEU A 84 7.80 -38.78 -3.10
N ASP A 85 8.21 -39.77 -3.90
CA ASP A 85 7.41 -40.37 -4.97
C ASP A 85 6.90 -39.37 -6.03
N SER A 86 7.60 -38.25 -6.22
CA SER A 86 7.19 -37.12 -7.07
C SER A 86 5.82 -36.51 -6.73
N ARG A 87 5.34 -36.71 -5.50
CA ARG A 87 4.06 -36.16 -5.02
C ARG A 87 4.21 -34.92 -4.15
N LEU A 88 5.45 -34.52 -3.85
CA LEU A 88 5.74 -33.29 -3.14
C LEU A 88 6.46 -32.30 -4.07
N LEU A 89 5.89 -31.10 -4.21
CA LEU A 89 6.49 -29.99 -4.92
C LEU A 89 7.00 -28.95 -3.91
N VAL A 90 8.29 -28.63 -3.99
CA VAL A 90 8.88 -27.53 -3.20
C VAL A 90 8.88 -26.27 -4.04
N VAL A 91 8.25 -25.21 -3.54
CA VAL A 91 8.22 -23.88 -4.14
C VAL A 91 8.94 -22.92 -3.22
N ALA A 92 10.01 -22.30 -3.68
CA ALA A 92 10.76 -21.30 -2.93
C ALA A 92 10.58 -19.91 -3.56
N ALA A 93 10.25 -18.91 -2.75
CA ALA A 93 10.25 -17.51 -3.14
C ALA A 93 11.46 -16.78 -2.55
N GLY A 94 12.06 -15.87 -3.34
CA GLY A 94 13.12 -15.00 -2.84
C GLY A 94 13.41 -13.83 -3.78
N GLN A 95 14.00 -12.76 -3.22
CA GLN A 95 14.27 -11.53 -3.96
C GLN A 95 15.48 -11.64 -4.91
N SER A 96 15.31 -11.18 -6.15
CA SER A 96 16.33 -11.21 -7.21
C SER A 96 17.58 -10.39 -6.89
N ALA A 97 17.43 -9.29 -6.13
CA ALA A 97 18.51 -8.33 -5.83
C ALA A 97 19.57 -8.86 -4.85
N LEU A 98 19.25 -9.89 -4.06
CA LEU A 98 20.17 -10.44 -3.05
C LEU A 98 21.04 -11.59 -3.60
N SER A 99 20.89 -11.92 -4.89
CA SER A 99 21.69 -12.94 -5.57
C SER A 99 23.19 -12.58 -5.68
N SER A 100 23.55 -11.30 -5.49
CA SER A 100 24.93 -10.82 -5.53
C SER A 100 25.67 -10.87 -4.19
N ASP A 101 24.96 -10.84 -3.05
CA ASP A 101 25.56 -10.75 -1.71
C ASP A 101 25.82 -12.12 -1.05
N VAL A 102 25.19 -13.19 -1.56
CA VAL A 102 25.35 -14.56 -1.07
C VAL A 102 25.98 -15.42 -2.18
N PRO A 103 27.30 -15.72 -2.10
CA PRO A 103 28.04 -16.48 -3.12
C PRO A 103 27.42 -17.84 -3.47
N GLU A 104 26.67 -18.43 -2.55
CA GLU A 104 26.12 -19.78 -2.63
C GLU A 104 24.67 -19.83 -3.16
N PHE A 105 24.02 -18.67 -3.32
CA PHE A 105 22.67 -18.56 -3.87
C PHE A 105 22.53 -19.20 -5.28
N PRO A 106 23.51 -19.09 -6.20
CA PRO A 106 23.48 -19.81 -7.48
C PRO A 106 23.42 -21.34 -7.32
N TRP A 107 24.09 -21.90 -6.30
CA TRP A 107 24.08 -23.36 -6.05
C TRP A 107 22.72 -23.81 -5.52
N MET A 108 22.08 -22.99 -4.70
CA MET A 108 20.72 -23.24 -4.21
C MET A 108 19.70 -23.16 -5.35
N ARG A 109 19.77 -22.13 -6.20
CA ARG A 109 18.91 -22.00 -7.40
C ARG A 109 19.01 -23.23 -8.30
N ALA A 110 20.19 -23.81 -8.46
CA ALA A 110 20.40 -24.98 -9.31
C ALA A 110 19.61 -26.23 -8.88
N ARG A 111 19.07 -26.27 -7.65
CA ARG A 111 18.22 -27.39 -7.18
C ARG A 111 16.74 -27.21 -7.50
N PHE A 112 16.34 -25.98 -7.84
CA PHE A 112 15.00 -25.69 -8.30
C PHE A 112 15.00 -25.73 -9.83
N THR A 113 14.46 -26.82 -10.38
CA THR A 113 14.51 -27.11 -11.82
C THR A 113 13.73 -26.10 -12.66
N ILE A 114 12.74 -25.44 -12.06
CA ILE A 114 11.91 -24.42 -12.70
C ILE A 114 12.16 -23.10 -11.99
N THR A 115 12.76 -22.15 -12.70
CA THR A 115 12.92 -20.77 -12.23
C THR A 115 11.87 -19.89 -12.89
N VAL A 116 10.96 -19.35 -12.08
CA VAL A 116 10.01 -18.33 -12.53
C VAL A 116 10.53 -16.98 -12.07
N GLU A 117 11.01 -16.17 -13.01
CA GLU A 117 11.35 -14.77 -12.73
C GLU A 117 10.07 -13.95 -12.82
N LEU A 118 9.63 -13.39 -11.69
CA LEU A 118 8.52 -12.45 -11.65
C LEU A 118 9.09 -11.07 -11.98
N SER A 119 8.64 -10.49 -13.09
CA SER A 119 9.00 -9.12 -13.46
C SER A 119 7.96 -8.14 -12.91
N ASP A 120 8.36 -6.90 -12.64
CA ASP A 120 7.43 -5.84 -12.24
C ASP A 120 6.35 -5.58 -13.32
N ALA A 121 6.66 -5.88 -14.59
CA ALA A 121 5.71 -5.78 -15.70
C ALA A 121 4.53 -6.77 -15.60
N ASP A 122 4.68 -7.85 -14.83
CA ASP A 122 3.62 -8.85 -14.63
C ASP A 122 2.60 -8.44 -13.56
N VAL A 123 2.91 -7.46 -12.70
CA VAL A 123 2.01 -7.03 -11.61
C VAL A 123 0.71 -6.44 -12.14
N GLU A 124 0.76 -5.66 -13.24
CA GLU A 124 -0.42 -5.03 -13.82
C GLU A 124 -1.38 -6.07 -14.43
N ASN A 125 -0.82 -7.03 -15.18
CA ASN A 125 -1.58 -8.13 -15.77
C ASN A 125 -2.13 -9.09 -14.71
N VAL A 126 -1.37 -9.34 -13.64
CA VAL A 126 -1.82 -10.13 -12.49
C VAL A 126 -2.95 -9.42 -11.74
N THR A 127 -2.85 -8.11 -11.51
CA THR A 127 -3.93 -7.32 -10.89
C THR A 127 -5.23 -7.45 -11.70
N ARG A 128 -5.16 -7.25 -13.03
CA ARG A 128 -6.33 -7.41 -13.91
C ARG A 128 -6.88 -8.82 -13.88
N ARG A 129 -6.03 -9.83 -14.07
CA ARG A 129 -6.46 -11.22 -14.21
C ARG A 129 -6.92 -11.87 -12.92
N VAL A 130 -6.37 -11.47 -11.78
CA VAL A 130 -6.63 -12.12 -10.48
C VAL A 130 -7.64 -11.34 -9.65
N LEU A 131 -7.55 -10.00 -9.60
CA LEU A 131 -8.39 -9.18 -8.72
C LEU A 131 -9.61 -8.58 -9.41
N LEU A 132 -9.47 -8.21 -10.69
CA LEU A 132 -10.51 -7.46 -11.41
C LEU A 132 -11.28 -8.30 -12.43
N ALA A 133 -10.96 -9.59 -12.59
CA ALA A 133 -11.61 -10.47 -13.54
C ALA A 133 -13.15 -10.42 -13.43
N LYS A 134 -13.79 -10.10 -14.54
CA LYS A 134 -15.25 -10.02 -14.63
C LYS A 134 -15.83 -11.35 -15.06
N ARG A 135 -17.04 -11.63 -14.58
CA ARG A 135 -17.85 -12.71 -15.14
C ARG A 135 -18.17 -12.38 -16.60
N PRO A 136 -17.93 -13.29 -17.56
CA PRO A 136 -18.17 -13.02 -18.99
C PRO A 136 -19.58 -12.52 -19.27
N GLU A 137 -20.58 -13.00 -18.54
CA GLU A 137 -21.98 -12.61 -18.68
C GLU A 137 -22.32 -11.23 -18.10
N LYS A 138 -21.42 -10.60 -17.33
CA LYS A 138 -21.63 -9.30 -16.68
C LYS A 138 -20.78 -8.16 -17.26
N ILE A 139 -19.78 -8.45 -18.07
CA ILE A 139 -18.86 -7.43 -18.61
C ILE A 139 -19.58 -6.38 -19.47
N GLU A 140 -20.60 -6.78 -20.21
CA GLU A 140 -21.35 -5.85 -21.06
C GLU A 140 -22.21 -4.88 -20.25
N GLU A 141 -22.77 -5.34 -19.12
CA GLU A 141 -23.50 -4.49 -18.16
C GLU A 141 -22.56 -3.40 -17.60
N VAL A 142 -21.34 -3.79 -17.21
CA VAL A 142 -20.30 -2.86 -16.76
C VAL A 142 -19.93 -1.86 -17.85
N ARG A 143 -19.70 -2.33 -19.09
CA ARG A 143 -19.36 -1.47 -20.24
C ARG A 143 -20.43 -0.43 -20.51
N MET A 144 -21.71 -0.84 -20.47
CA MET A 144 -22.84 0.06 -20.68
C MET A 144 -22.95 1.12 -19.57
N THR A 145 -22.78 0.74 -18.30
CA THR A 145 -22.81 1.71 -17.19
C THR A 145 -21.64 2.69 -17.25
N LEU A 146 -20.44 2.25 -17.63
CA LEU A 146 -19.31 3.17 -17.77
C LEU A 146 -19.49 4.10 -18.97
N SER A 147 -20.06 3.61 -20.06
CA SER A 147 -20.38 4.41 -21.24
C SER A 147 -21.43 5.48 -20.94
N SER A 148 -22.45 5.18 -20.13
CA SER A 148 -23.45 6.17 -19.73
C SER A 148 -22.89 7.29 -18.84
N HIS A 149 -21.73 7.07 -18.20
CA HIS A 149 -21.03 8.04 -17.35
C HIS A 149 -19.71 8.53 -17.97
N ALA A 150 -19.48 8.30 -19.26
CA ALA A 150 -18.22 8.64 -19.92
C ALA A 150 -17.85 10.13 -19.79
N GLY A 151 -18.85 11.03 -19.79
CA GLY A 151 -18.64 12.46 -19.58
C GLY A 151 -18.06 12.81 -18.20
N GLU A 152 -18.55 12.17 -17.14
CA GLU A 152 -18.04 12.37 -15.78
C GLU A 152 -16.62 11.79 -15.64
N ILE A 153 -16.36 10.61 -16.23
CA ILE A 153 -15.03 9.98 -16.23
C ILE A 153 -14.01 10.82 -16.98
N ALA A 154 -14.30 11.23 -18.22
CA ALA A 154 -13.37 11.96 -19.08
C ALA A 154 -13.00 13.35 -18.53
N ARG A 155 -13.86 13.94 -17.72
CA ARG A 155 -13.64 15.25 -17.12
C ARG A 155 -12.56 15.23 -16.04
N GLN A 156 -12.42 14.10 -15.35
CA GLN A 156 -11.53 13.97 -14.19
C GLN A 156 -10.09 14.29 -14.56
N LEU A 157 -9.54 15.33 -13.95
CA LEU A 157 -8.16 15.77 -14.17
C LEU A 157 -7.81 16.01 -15.66
N SER A 158 -8.78 16.42 -16.47
CA SER A 158 -8.65 16.62 -17.93
C SER A 158 -7.54 17.58 -18.36
N SER A 159 -7.11 18.49 -17.48
CA SER A 159 -6.01 19.43 -17.71
C SER A 159 -4.61 18.89 -17.37
N THR A 160 -4.50 17.61 -16.99
CA THR A 160 -3.26 17.00 -16.49
C THR A 160 -2.71 15.95 -17.45
N ALA A 161 -1.43 15.57 -17.27
CA ALA A 161 -0.79 14.53 -18.09
C ALA A 161 -1.36 13.11 -17.84
N ILE A 162 -2.12 12.93 -16.76
CA ILE A 162 -2.71 11.65 -16.35
C ILE A 162 -4.19 11.52 -16.71
N ALA A 163 -4.74 12.50 -17.42
CA ALA A 163 -6.12 12.51 -17.91
C ALA A 163 -6.48 11.22 -18.67
N THR A 164 -7.79 10.95 -18.77
CA THR A 164 -8.31 9.84 -19.57
C THR A 164 -7.88 9.98 -21.03
N ARG A 165 -7.44 8.87 -21.62
CA ARG A 165 -6.99 8.76 -23.01
C ARG A 165 -7.96 7.92 -23.82
N THR A 166 -7.86 7.99 -25.15
CA THR A 166 -8.71 7.17 -26.04
C THR A 166 -8.42 5.68 -25.86
N GLU A 167 -7.14 5.31 -25.70
CA GLU A 167 -6.69 3.92 -25.44
C GLU A 167 -7.28 3.33 -24.14
N ASP A 168 -7.69 4.18 -23.19
CA ASP A 168 -8.29 3.70 -21.94
C ASP A 168 -9.65 3.05 -22.14
N GLN A 169 -10.36 3.39 -23.22
CA GLN A 169 -11.71 2.84 -23.47
C GLN A 169 -11.70 1.33 -23.66
N ASP A 170 -10.63 0.79 -24.24
CA ASP A 170 -10.49 -0.64 -24.52
C ASP A 170 -10.38 -1.45 -23.22
N ILE A 171 -9.72 -0.89 -22.21
CA ILE A 171 -9.43 -1.54 -20.92
C ILE A 171 -10.34 -1.10 -19.78
N LEU A 172 -11.19 -0.09 -19.98
CA LEU A 172 -11.97 0.54 -18.92
C LEU A 172 -12.90 -0.43 -18.18
N ALA A 173 -13.55 -1.35 -18.91
CA ALA A 173 -14.44 -2.35 -18.32
C ALA A 173 -13.67 -3.42 -17.54
N ASP A 174 -12.46 -3.77 -18.00
CA ASP A 174 -11.59 -4.74 -17.35
C ASP A 174 -10.97 -4.17 -16.07
N ASP A 175 -10.65 -2.88 -16.07
CA ASP A 175 -10.03 -2.18 -14.94
C ASP A 175 -11.05 -1.69 -13.89
N TYR A 176 -12.35 -1.69 -14.20
CA TYR A 176 -13.42 -1.34 -13.26
C TYR A 176 -13.33 -2.17 -11.96
N PRO A 177 -13.50 -1.59 -10.75
CA PRO A 177 -13.92 -0.21 -10.44
C PRO A 177 -12.78 0.82 -10.34
N ILE A 178 -11.57 0.52 -10.80
CA ILE A 178 -10.43 1.44 -10.74
C ILE A 178 -10.32 2.20 -12.07
N LEU A 179 -10.58 3.50 -12.04
CA LEU A 179 -10.46 4.32 -13.25
C LEU A 179 -8.98 4.50 -13.65
N PRO A 180 -8.66 4.62 -14.95
CA PRO A 180 -7.29 4.81 -15.45
C PRO A 180 -6.56 5.98 -14.78
N VAL A 181 -7.27 7.10 -14.60
CA VAL A 181 -6.73 8.30 -13.93
C VAL A 181 -6.32 8.01 -12.48
N ARG A 182 -7.08 7.16 -11.76
CA ARG A 182 -6.77 6.76 -10.38
C ARG A 182 -5.49 5.96 -10.31
N ARG A 183 -5.35 4.99 -11.21
CA ARG A 183 -4.14 4.16 -11.31
C ARG A 183 -2.90 5.01 -11.57
N ARG A 184 -2.94 5.86 -12.59
CA ARG A 184 -1.83 6.76 -12.91
C ARG A 184 -1.49 7.69 -11.74
N PHE A 185 -2.51 8.26 -11.09
CA PHE A 185 -2.32 9.08 -9.90
C PHE A 185 -1.59 8.30 -8.79
N TRP A 186 -2.02 7.08 -8.50
CA TRP A 186 -1.38 6.21 -7.51
C TRP A 186 0.08 5.93 -7.86
N GLU A 187 0.40 5.56 -9.10
CA GLU A 187 1.78 5.34 -9.54
C GLU A 187 2.68 6.56 -9.34
N HIS A 188 2.16 7.76 -9.59
CA HIS A 188 2.89 9.00 -9.34
C HIS A 188 3.09 9.25 -7.84
N VAL A 189 2.05 9.06 -7.03
CA VAL A 189 2.12 9.22 -5.57
C VAL A 189 3.12 8.24 -4.96
N LEU A 190 3.05 6.96 -5.34
CA LEU A 190 3.89 5.90 -4.81
C LEU A 190 5.38 6.17 -5.07
N ARG A 191 5.72 6.57 -6.30
CA ARG A 191 7.09 6.98 -6.64
C ARG A 191 7.55 8.21 -5.87
N ALA A 192 6.63 9.14 -5.57
CA ALA A 192 6.94 10.36 -4.86
C ALA A 192 7.17 10.15 -3.35
N VAL A 193 6.43 9.23 -2.73
CA VAL A 193 6.55 8.95 -1.29
C VAL A 193 7.62 7.90 -0.96
N ASP A 194 8.04 7.09 -1.93
CA ASP A 194 9.12 6.11 -1.78
C ASP A 194 10.19 6.24 -2.88
N PRO A 195 11.06 7.27 -2.80
CA PRO A 195 12.16 7.45 -3.75
C PRO A 195 13.20 6.32 -3.71
N ALA A 196 13.24 5.55 -2.61
CA ALA A 196 14.19 4.45 -2.41
C ALA A 196 13.79 3.17 -3.16
N GLY A 197 12.58 3.10 -3.71
CA GLY A 197 12.11 1.98 -4.53
C GLY A 197 12.03 0.67 -3.75
N THR A 198 11.52 0.72 -2.52
CA THR A 198 11.43 -0.47 -1.68
C THR A 198 10.31 -1.37 -2.24
N SER A 199 10.69 -2.53 -2.77
CA SER A 199 9.78 -3.55 -3.35
C SER A 199 8.59 -3.92 -2.46
N ALA A 200 8.67 -3.67 -1.15
CA ALA A 200 7.60 -3.80 -0.18
C ALA A 200 6.30 -3.05 -0.55
N MET A 201 6.38 -1.95 -1.32
CA MET A 201 5.19 -1.16 -1.67
C MET A 201 4.39 -1.72 -2.84
N LEU A 202 5.01 -2.42 -3.81
CA LEU A 202 4.26 -3.06 -4.91
C LEU A 202 3.39 -4.23 -4.40
N ARG A 203 3.91 -5.01 -3.45
CA ARG A 203 3.13 -6.04 -2.76
C ARG A 203 2.01 -5.41 -1.91
N SER A 204 2.30 -4.28 -1.25
CA SER A 204 1.26 -3.55 -0.52
C SER A 204 0.19 -2.98 -1.46
N GLN A 205 0.54 -2.55 -2.68
CA GLN A 205 -0.44 -2.08 -3.67
C GLN A 205 -1.50 -3.13 -4.01
N LEU A 206 -1.10 -4.38 -4.26
CA LEU A 206 -2.05 -5.47 -4.53
C LEU A 206 -2.98 -5.72 -3.34
N GLN A 207 -2.43 -5.71 -2.12
CA GLN A 207 -3.21 -5.85 -0.90
C GLN A 207 -4.18 -4.67 -0.70
N ASN A 208 -3.71 -3.44 -0.96
CA ASN A 208 -4.50 -2.22 -0.82
C ASN A 208 -5.64 -2.17 -1.83
N ILE A 209 -5.35 -2.53 -3.08
CA ILE A 209 -6.36 -2.67 -4.13
C ILE A 209 -7.36 -3.75 -3.72
N HIS A 210 -6.90 -4.92 -3.27
CA HIS A 210 -7.78 -5.99 -2.84
C HIS A 210 -8.72 -5.57 -1.70
N GLU A 211 -8.22 -4.88 -0.67
CA GLU A 211 -9.05 -4.42 0.44
C GLU A 211 -10.08 -3.36 -0.02
N ALA A 212 -9.65 -2.40 -0.86
CA ALA A 212 -10.57 -1.43 -1.44
C ALA A 212 -11.67 -2.11 -2.27
N LEU A 213 -11.31 -3.10 -3.10
CA LEU A 213 -12.27 -3.88 -3.88
C LEU A 213 -13.22 -4.68 -3.00
N ARG A 214 -12.73 -5.20 -1.87
CA ARG A 214 -13.55 -5.93 -0.90
C ARG A 214 -14.61 -5.04 -0.26
N GLU A 215 -14.26 -3.81 0.09
CA GLU A 215 -15.23 -2.83 0.60
C GLU A 215 -16.28 -2.43 -0.44
N LEU A 216 -15.88 -2.36 -1.72
CA LEU A 216 -16.78 -2.02 -2.83
C LEU A 216 -17.57 -3.22 -3.38
N ALA A 217 -17.30 -4.45 -2.95
CA ALA A 217 -17.85 -5.66 -3.57
C ALA A 217 -19.38 -5.72 -3.59
N GLU A 218 -20.02 -5.20 -2.55
CA GLU A 218 -21.49 -5.17 -2.39
C GLU A 218 -22.10 -3.82 -2.84
N SER A 219 -21.30 -2.91 -3.38
CA SER A 219 -21.76 -1.60 -3.84
C SER A 219 -22.46 -1.70 -5.21
N PRO A 220 -23.40 -0.79 -5.51
CA PRO A 220 -24.10 -0.79 -6.79
C PRO A 220 -23.16 -0.55 -7.97
N LEU A 221 -23.58 -1.00 -9.15
CA LEU A 221 -22.84 -0.75 -10.39
C LEU A 221 -22.78 0.76 -10.68
N GLY A 222 -21.58 1.26 -11.00
CA GLY A 222 -21.31 2.70 -11.12
C GLY A 222 -20.52 3.26 -9.93
N THR A 223 -20.28 2.47 -8.89
CA THR A 223 -19.32 2.80 -7.82
C THR A 223 -17.89 2.55 -8.27
N VAL A 224 -17.03 3.56 -8.13
CA VAL A 224 -15.61 3.54 -8.47
C VAL A 224 -14.75 3.75 -7.23
N VAL A 225 -13.51 3.28 -7.28
CA VAL A 225 -12.56 3.48 -6.18
C VAL A 225 -12.09 4.93 -6.16
N PRO A 226 -12.35 5.69 -5.08
CA PRO A 226 -11.85 7.05 -4.98
C PRO A 226 -10.33 7.04 -4.73
N ALA A 227 -9.64 8.11 -5.16
CA ALA A 227 -8.19 8.12 -5.21
C ALA A 227 -7.52 8.20 -3.83
N ASP A 228 -8.23 8.73 -2.84
CA ASP A 228 -7.74 9.03 -1.50
C ASP A 228 -7.50 7.79 -0.63
N ILE A 229 -8.10 6.65 -0.97
CA ILE A 229 -7.91 5.38 -0.24
C ILE A 229 -6.43 5.03 -0.10
N ILE A 230 -5.60 5.41 -1.08
CA ILE A 230 -4.17 5.16 -1.00
C ILE A 230 -3.51 5.87 0.19
N PHE A 231 -4.04 7.01 0.64
CA PHE A 231 -3.49 7.73 1.80
C PHE A 231 -3.57 6.88 3.06
N ASP A 232 -4.72 6.30 3.37
CA ASP A 232 -4.95 5.53 4.59
C ASP A 232 -4.01 4.32 4.67
N GLN A 233 -3.80 3.68 3.53
CA GLN A 233 -2.90 2.53 3.40
C GLN A 233 -1.43 2.92 3.56
N LEU A 234 -1.03 4.07 3.01
CA LEU A 234 0.34 4.55 3.07
C LEU A 234 0.67 5.25 4.39
N GLN A 235 -0.33 5.71 5.14
CA GLN A 235 -0.16 6.58 6.30
C GLN A 235 0.82 6.01 7.32
N ALA A 236 0.66 4.74 7.70
CA ALA A 236 1.52 4.11 8.70
C ALA A 236 2.99 4.04 8.24
N GLY A 237 3.22 3.65 6.98
CA GLY A 237 4.55 3.59 6.38
C GLY A 237 5.19 4.98 6.26
N MET A 238 4.43 5.97 5.80
CA MET A 238 4.90 7.36 5.68
C MET A 238 5.28 7.97 7.03
N VAL A 239 4.57 7.62 8.12
CA VAL A 239 4.94 8.05 9.48
C VAL A 239 6.22 7.38 9.94
N GLN A 240 6.38 6.07 9.71
CA GLN A 240 7.59 5.33 10.09
C GLN A 240 8.84 5.83 9.34
N GLN A 241 8.68 6.18 8.07
CA GLN A 241 9.76 6.72 7.22
C GLN A 241 10.03 8.22 7.45
N GLY A 242 9.21 8.90 8.26
CA GLY A 242 9.33 10.34 8.52
C GLY A 242 8.86 11.24 7.36
N VAL A 243 8.26 10.67 6.30
CA VAL A 243 7.69 11.43 5.17
C VAL A 243 6.48 12.24 5.62
N LEU A 244 5.66 11.65 6.49
CA LEU A 244 4.50 12.26 7.15
C LEU A 244 4.80 12.44 8.64
N LEU A 245 4.77 13.68 9.12
CA LEU A 245 4.93 13.94 10.55
C LEU A 245 3.78 13.32 11.33
N ARG A 246 4.09 12.68 12.47
CA ARG A 246 3.08 12.01 13.31
C ARG A 246 1.98 12.97 13.76
N GLU A 247 2.33 14.21 14.08
CA GLU A 247 1.37 15.24 14.46
C GLU A 247 0.38 15.57 13.33
N LEU A 248 0.88 15.70 12.09
CA LEU A 248 0.01 15.91 10.93
C LEU A 248 -0.92 14.71 10.72
N SER A 249 -0.39 13.49 10.84
CA SER A 249 -1.19 12.26 10.76
C SER A 249 -2.33 12.25 11.80
N GLU A 250 -2.06 12.70 13.02
CA GLU A 250 -3.07 12.78 14.09
C GLU A 250 -4.09 13.89 13.82
N THR A 251 -3.66 15.05 13.31
CA THR A 251 -4.55 16.15 12.92
C THR A 251 -5.52 15.71 11.82
N ILE A 252 -5.05 14.96 10.83
CA ILE A 252 -5.87 14.41 9.74
C ILE A 252 -6.91 13.44 10.28
N ARG A 253 -6.51 12.52 11.19
CA ARG A 253 -7.41 11.52 11.79
C ARG A 253 -8.49 12.11 12.69
N LYS A 254 -8.27 13.30 13.26
CA LYS A 254 -9.26 13.99 14.11
C LYS A 254 -10.37 14.68 13.32
N GLN A 255 -10.20 14.84 12.01
CA GLN A 255 -11.17 15.53 11.18
C GLN A 255 -12.42 14.69 10.91
N ASP A 256 -13.48 15.37 10.47
CA ASP A 256 -14.63 14.67 9.91
C ASP A 256 -14.25 13.88 8.63
N ARG A 257 -15.11 12.95 8.22
CA ARG A 257 -14.80 11.99 7.15
C ARG A 257 -14.35 12.68 5.85
N LEU A 258 -14.96 13.79 5.45
CA LEU A 258 -14.61 14.46 4.19
C LEU A 258 -13.33 15.30 4.34
N ALA A 259 -13.21 16.04 5.44
CA ALA A 259 -12.03 16.85 5.73
C ALA A 259 -10.77 15.99 5.89
N GLY A 260 -10.85 14.84 6.55
CA GLY A 260 -9.73 13.90 6.68
C GLY A 260 -9.23 13.41 5.31
N ARG A 261 -10.16 12.99 4.45
CA ARG A 261 -9.86 12.55 3.06
C ARG A 261 -9.22 13.67 2.23
N LEU A 262 -9.75 14.89 2.33
CA LEU A 262 -9.18 16.07 1.66
C LEU A 262 -7.77 16.37 2.13
N CYS A 263 -7.53 16.38 3.44
CA CYS A 263 -6.19 16.61 4.00
C CYS A 263 -5.20 15.53 3.55
N GLY A 264 -5.63 14.26 3.51
CA GLY A 264 -4.83 13.17 2.97
C GLY A 264 -4.45 13.39 1.51
N LEU A 265 -5.40 13.74 0.64
CA LEU A 265 -5.13 14.04 -0.76
C LEU A 265 -4.21 15.26 -0.95
N ILE A 266 -4.45 16.35 -0.21
CA ILE A 266 -3.60 17.54 -0.23
C ILE A 266 -2.16 17.17 0.10
N PHE A 267 -1.95 16.34 1.12
CA PHE A 267 -0.63 15.85 1.49
C PHE A 267 0.03 15.06 0.34
N LEU A 268 -0.69 14.11 -0.25
CA LEU A 268 -0.16 13.28 -1.34
C LEU A 268 0.19 14.11 -2.58
N ILE A 269 -0.71 15.02 -2.99
CA ILE A 269 -0.48 15.89 -4.15
C ILE A 269 0.74 16.78 -3.93
N ARG A 270 0.96 17.26 -2.69
CA ARG A 270 2.13 18.07 -2.35
C ARG A 270 3.46 17.33 -2.53
N LYS A 271 3.47 16.00 -2.44
CA LYS A 271 4.67 15.18 -2.67
C LYS A 271 4.99 14.99 -4.16
N LEU A 272 4.03 15.23 -5.04
CA LEU A 272 4.24 15.04 -6.48
C LEU A 272 5.33 15.98 -7.01
N PRO A 273 6.20 15.48 -7.92
CA PRO A 273 7.27 16.29 -8.49
C PRO A 273 6.72 17.50 -9.24
N ARG A 274 7.41 18.64 -9.10
CA ARG A 274 7.09 19.91 -9.78
C ARG A 274 8.10 20.27 -10.88
N THR A 275 9.08 19.41 -11.10
CA THR A 275 10.14 19.61 -12.09
C THR A 275 9.63 19.32 -13.50
N SER A 276 10.04 20.16 -14.46
CA SER A 276 9.72 19.97 -15.87
C SER A 276 10.14 18.57 -16.33
N GLY A 277 9.23 17.86 -17.01
CA GLY A 277 9.43 16.46 -17.46
C GLY A 277 8.93 15.38 -16.49
N ALA A 278 8.85 15.66 -15.18
CA ALA A 278 8.30 14.72 -14.19
C ALA A 278 6.94 15.17 -13.63
N ASP A 279 6.58 16.44 -13.80
CA ASP A 279 5.32 17.01 -13.34
C ASP A 279 4.12 16.47 -14.12
N CYS A 280 3.22 15.81 -13.42
CA CYS A 280 1.99 15.26 -13.97
C CYS A 280 0.86 16.29 -14.12
N GLY A 281 1.04 17.52 -13.61
CA GLY A 281 0.05 18.60 -13.69
C GLY A 281 -1.04 18.57 -12.60
N VAL A 282 -1.06 17.56 -11.73
CA VAL A 282 -2.04 17.47 -10.63
C VAL A 282 -1.72 18.50 -9.56
N ARG A 283 -2.74 19.28 -9.16
CA ARG A 283 -2.67 20.37 -8.18
C ARG A 283 -3.73 20.18 -7.11
N ALA A 284 -3.48 20.68 -5.91
CA ALA A 284 -4.41 20.57 -4.79
C ALA A 284 -5.49 21.67 -4.89
N THR A 285 -6.22 21.71 -6.00
CA THR A 285 -7.31 22.68 -6.25
C THR A 285 -8.66 22.06 -5.90
N PRO A 286 -9.71 22.85 -5.60
CA PRO A 286 -11.02 22.31 -5.25
C PRO A 286 -11.60 21.37 -6.33
N GLU A 287 -11.37 21.70 -7.60
CA GLU A 287 -11.84 20.94 -8.75
C GLU A 287 -11.15 19.57 -8.84
N MET A 288 -9.81 19.54 -8.77
CA MET A 288 -9.04 18.32 -8.86
C MET A 288 -9.24 17.42 -7.63
N LEU A 289 -9.39 18.00 -6.44
CA LEU A 289 -9.70 17.27 -5.22
C LEU A 289 -11.10 16.64 -5.30
N ALA A 290 -12.10 17.37 -5.79
CA ALA A 290 -13.44 16.82 -6.00
C ALA A 290 -13.41 15.66 -7.01
N ASP A 291 -12.72 15.84 -8.14
CA ASP A 291 -12.59 14.80 -9.16
C ASP A 291 -11.93 13.53 -8.61
N LEU A 292 -10.95 13.64 -7.73
CA LEU A 292 -10.25 12.50 -7.10
C LEU A 292 -11.09 11.77 -6.03
N LEU A 293 -12.05 12.46 -5.40
CA LEU A 293 -12.89 11.91 -4.33
C LEU A 293 -14.16 11.19 -4.83
N VAL A 294 -14.53 11.36 -6.10
CA VAL A 294 -15.70 10.72 -6.71
C VAL A 294 -15.64 9.21 -6.49
N SER A 295 -16.68 8.68 -5.84
CA SER A 295 -16.90 7.26 -5.59
C SER A 295 -18.17 6.72 -6.26
N ASP A 296 -19.20 7.54 -6.46
CA ASP A 296 -20.39 7.23 -7.24
C ASP A 296 -20.46 8.12 -8.48
N LEU A 297 -20.31 7.51 -9.66
CA LEU A 297 -20.31 8.22 -10.94
C LEU A 297 -21.63 8.94 -11.24
N SER A 298 -22.74 8.54 -10.61
CA SER A 298 -24.05 9.13 -10.84
C SER A 298 -24.29 10.38 -10.00
N ASN A 299 -23.85 10.38 -8.74
CA ASN A 299 -24.30 11.32 -7.73
C ASN A 299 -23.19 12.23 -7.16
N ASP A 300 -21.96 11.75 -7.08
CA ASP A 300 -20.92 12.42 -6.31
C ASP A 300 -20.37 13.66 -7.02
N GLY A 301 -20.22 13.63 -8.35
CA GLY A 301 -19.52 14.68 -9.09
C GLY A 301 -20.06 16.08 -8.79
N THR A 302 -21.37 16.29 -8.96
CA THR A 302 -22.00 17.60 -8.71
C THR A 302 -22.01 17.96 -7.21
N LYS A 303 -22.21 16.96 -6.34
CA LYS A 303 -22.26 17.15 -4.89
C LYS A 303 -20.90 17.60 -4.35
N LEU A 304 -19.83 16.86 -4.67
CA LEU A 304 -18.47 17.14 -4.22
C LEU A 304 -17.98 18.50 -4.69
N ARG A 305 -18.32 18.93 -5.92
CA ARG A 305 -17.95 20.27 -6.43
C ARG A 305 -18.57 21.42 -5.64
N LYS A 306 -19.68 21.19 -4.95
CA LYS A 306 -20.31 22.16 -4.05
C LYS A 306 -19.77 22.05 -2.63
N GLU A 307 -19.58 20.83 -2.12
CA GLU A 307 -19.17 20.58 -0.74
C GLU A 307 -17.67 20.82 -0.50
N VAL A 308 -16.80 20.40 -1.42
CA VAL A 308 -15.34 20.49 -1.26
C VAL A 308 -14.87 21.93 -1.00
N PRO A 309 -15.29 22.96 -1.77
CA PRO A 309 -14.90 24.34 -1.48
C PRO A 309 -15.30 24.81 -0.07
N LEU A 310 -16.47 24.40 0.42
CA LEU A 310 -16.97 24.78 1.75
C LEU A 310 -16.12 24.14 2.86
N VAL A 311 -15.78 22.86 2.71
CA VAL A 311 -14.93 22.15 3.69
C VAL A 311 -13.49 22.70 3.66
N LEU A 312 -12.95 23.00 2.48
CA LEU A 312 -11.63 23.62 2.35
C LEU A 312 -11.60 24.99 3.02
N GLN A 313 -12.64 25.81 2.86
CA GLN A 313 -12.71 27.09 3.55
C GLN A 313 -12.73 26.93 5.07
N LYS A 314 -13.54 26.01 5.59
CA LYS A 314 -13.58 25.68 7.02
C LYS A 314 -12.20 25.26 7.54
N LEU A 315 -11.48 24.40 6.80
CA LEU A 315 -10.14 23.96 7.19
C LEU A 315 -9.10 25.10 7.17
N VAL A 316 -9.26 26.10 6.29
CA VAL A 316 -8.42 27.31 6.27
C VAL A 316 -8.73 28.22 7.47
N ASP A 317 -10.00 28.35 7.82
CA ASP A 317 -10.45 29.15 8.96
C ASP A 317 -9.97 28.54 10.28
N GLU A 318 -9.96 27.21 10.38
CA GLU A 318 -9.41 26.44 11.49
C GLU A 318 -7.86 26.39 11.51
N GLY A 319 -7.19 26.87 10.45
CA GLY A 319 -5.73 26.87 10.34
C GLY A 319 -5.11 25.49 10.09
N ILE A 320 -5.90 24.49 9.70
CA ILE A 320 -5.37 23.14 9.40
C ILE A 320 -4.65 23.14 8.05
N ILE A 321 -5.17 23.91 7.09
CA ILE A 321 -4.58 24.08 5.75
C ILE A 321 -4.37 25.56 5.43
N LEU A 322 -3.38 25.85 4.59
CA LEU A 322 -3.12 27.15 3.98
C LEU A 322 -3.63 27.13 2.54
N LYS A 323 -4.22 28.24 2.07
CA LYS A 323 -4.41 28.50 0.65
C LYS A 323 -3.24 29.31 0.11
N ASP A 324 -2.53 28.77 -0.88
CA ASP A 324 -1.43 29.42 -1.61
C ASP A 324 -1.81 29.54 -3.09
N GLY A 325 -2.20 30.75 -3.51
CA GLY A 325 -2.82 30.97 -4.81
C GLY A 325 -4.11 30.16 -4.95
N GLU A 326 -4.15 29.22 -5.88
CA GLU A 326 -5.28 28.31 -6.12
C GLU A 326 -5.12 26.94 -5.45
N GLU A 327 -3.97 26.67 -4.83
CA GLU A 327 -3.66 25.38 -4.21
C GLU A 327 -3.81 25.42 -2.69
N TYR A 328 -4.10 24.26 -2.11
CA TYR A 328 -4.13 24.06 -0.67
C TYR A 328 -2.93 23.25 -0.19
N ASN A 329 -2.41 23.58 0.99
CA ASN A 329 -1.29 22.90 1.64
C ASN A 329 -1.60 22.64 3.11
N LEU A 330 -1.16 21.52 3.67
CA LEU A 330 -1.25 21.29 5.12
C LEU A 330 -0.27 22.21 5.87
N GLN A 331 -0.73 22.79 6.97
CA GLN A 331 0.13 23.57 7.85
C GLN A 331 0.78 22.67 8.90
N THR A 332 2.09 22.86 9.15
CA THR A 332 2.72 22.38 10.38
C THR A 332 2.41 23.32 11.54
N LYS A 333 2.66 22.90 12.79
CA LYS A 333 2.45 23.77 13.95
C LYS A 333 3.27 25.06 13.86
N GLU A 334 4.50 24.99 13.39
CA GLU A 334 5.37 26.15 13.20
C GLU A 334 4.77 27.12 12.17
N SER A 335 4.18 26.58 11.10
CA SER A 335 3.48 27.38 10.10
C SER A 335 2.19 27.99 10.66
N GLN A 336 1.44 27.26 11.49
CA GLN A 336 0.23 27.75 12.16
C GLN A 336 0.53 28.89 13.14
N GLU A 337 1.58 28.75 13.96
CA GLU A 337 2.00 29.79 14.90
C GLU A 337 2.45 31.05 14.17
N TRP A 338 3.20 30.89 13.08
CA TRP A 338 3.62 32.00 12.23
C TRP A 338 2.43 32.69 11.56
N ASP A 339 1.49 31.94 11.00
CA ASP A 339 0.28 32.47 10.36
C ASP A 339 -0.61 33.21 11.36
N LYS A 340 -0.75 32.68 12.58
CA LYS A 340 -1.50 33.33 13.65
C LYS A 340 -0.85 34.66 14.03
N GLU A 341 0.46 34.69 14.20
CA GLU A 341 1.22 35.90 14.48
C GLU A 341 1.14 36.90 13.33
N PHE A 342 1.22 36.43 12.08
CA PHE A 342 1.05 37.25 10.88
C PHE A 342 -0.33 37.89 10.83
N ARG A 343 -1.41 37.10 11.01
CA ARG A 343 -2.80 37.61 11.04
C ARG A 343 -3.02 38.58 12.20
N ASN A 344 -2.44 38.33 13.37
CA ASN A 344 -2.48 39.24 14.51
C ASN A 344 -1.83 40.59 14.17
N ARG A 345 -0.62 40.58 13.60
CA ARG A 345 0.10 41.80 13.18
C ARG A 345 -0.64 42.53 12.05
N GLN A 346 -1.16 41.80 11.07
CA GLN A 346 -1.94 42.38 9.98
C GLN A 346 -3.19 43.09 10.52
N THR A 347 -3.90 42.46 11.46
CA THR A 347 -5.08 43.05 12.11
C THR A 347 -4.70 44.28 12.92
N GLN A 348 -3.63 44.22 13.73
CA GLN A 348 -3.15 45.35 14.52
C GLN A 348 -2.71 46.55 13.66
N ILE A 349 -1.97 46.30 12.58
CA ILE A 349 -1.54 47.35 11.66
C ILE A 349 -2.74 47.90 10.88
N GLY A 350 -3.63 47.03 10.41
CA GLY A 350 -4.85 47.42 9.71
C GLY A 350 -5.81 48.24 10.57
N SER A 351 -5.89 47.98 11.88
CA SER A 351 -6.70 48.77 12.81
C SER A 351 -6.07 50.12 13.18
N ASN A 352 -4.80 50.36 12.82
CA ASN A 352 -4.08 51.57 13.17
C ASN A 352 -3.91 52.48 11.93
N GLU A 353 -4.99 53.18 11.58
CA GLU A 353 -5.07 54.06 10.40
C GLU A 353 -3.93 55.09 10.35
N SER A 354 -3.48 55.61 11.50
CA SER A 354 -2.39 56.59 11.58
C SER A 354 -1.07 56.06 11.03
N VAL A 355 -0.72 54.82 11.40
CA VAL A 355 0.53 54.17 10.94
C VAL A 355 0.45 53.85 9.44
N VAL A 356 -0.72 53.41 8.97
CA VAL A 356 -0.95 53.14 7.54
C VAL A 356 -0.83 54.42 6.72
N HIS A 357 -1.45 55.52 7.17
CA HIS A 357 -1.36 56.83 6.52
C HIS A 357 0.08 57.36 6.47
N GLN A 358 0.82 57.32 7.58
CA GLN A 358 2.22 57.77 7.61
C GLN A 358 3.12 56.95 6.66
N LYS A 359 2.98 55.62 6.64
CA LYS A 359 3.76 54.77 5.72
C LYS A 359 3.40 55.02 4.26
N ARG A 360 2.12 55.22 3.96
CA ARG A 360 1.66 55.52 2.61
C ARG A 360 2.24 56.85 2.11
N ASP A 361 2.19 57.89 2.93
CA ASP A 361 2.70 59.21 2.57
C ASP A 361 4.23 59.21 2.41
N ALA A 362 4.95 58.44 3.25
CA ALA A 362 6.40 58.25 3.10
C ALA A 362 6.78 57.50 1.81
N LEU A 363 6.04 56.47 1.43
CA LEU A 363 6.25 55.74 0.16
C LEU A 363 5.91 56.60 -1.05
N LEU A 364 4.85 57.41 -0.97
CA LEU A 364 4.49 58.38 -2.02
C LEU A 364 5.58 59.44 -2.19
N GLN A 365 6.13 59.99 -1.11
CA GLN A 365 7.26 60.93 -1.18
C GLN A 365 8.51 60.29 -1.78
N ALA A 366 8.82 59.04 -1.42
CA ALA A 366 9.98 58.33 -1.96
C ALA A 366 9.84 57.98 -3.46
N ALA A 367 8.61 57.81 -3.96
CA ALA A 367 8.34 57.55 -5.38
C ALA A 367 8.25 58.84 -6.24
N LEU A 368 8.13 60.00 -5.60
CA LEU A 368 8.08 61.32 -6.24
C LEU A 368 9.46 62.01 -6.30
N GLN A 369 10.49 61.42 -5.67
CA GLN A 369 11.91 61.74 -5.87
C GLN A 369 12.49 60.85 -6.95
#